data_AF-A0A7V4UFE5-F1
#
_entry.id   AF-A0A7V4UFE5-F1
#
_cell.length_a   1.000
_cell.length_b   1.000
_cell.length_c   1.000
_cell.angle_alpha   90.00
_cell.angle_beta   90.00
_cell.angle_gamma   90.00
#
_symmetry.space_group_name_H-M   'P 1'
#
loop_
_entity.id
_entity.type
_entity.pdbx_description
1 polymer ?
#
loop_
_entity_poly.entity_id
_entity_poly.type
_entity_poly.pdbx_seq_one_letter_code
_entity_poly.pdbx_strand_id
1 'polypeptide(L)'
;MPAPSGGNCSHGAPSAAHTFARSANLRLNVEEHRPARRGTVEETLRIIAIWVHILGIALFVGPQFFLAFAWVPAARGIADQRTRLELTRKITSRFGWLGGAGIVLIIIAGSYLIATWRDYYSYPDDAGFTDIRYGVIFIVKMTVLIVMLAVVAAHIFFVGPRLVSTMEDHLEGRATDADLRRARVLSMALSHTGLLLALVMMVLGVMLSTTKFSFAST
;
A
#
# COMPACT_ATOMS: atom_id res chain seq x y z
N MET A 1 -50.08 -71.90 33.70
CA MET A 1 -51.39 -71.51 33.11
C MET A 1 -51.84 -70.22 33.79
N PRO A 2 -52.37 -69.18 33.09
CA PRO A 2 -52.54 -68.97 31.64
C PRO A 2 -51.84 -67.69 31.09
N ALA A 3 -51.95 -67.53 29.77
CA ALA A 3 -51.49 -66.41 28.91
C ALA A 3 -52.63 -65.36 28.71
N PRO A 4 -52.76 -64.64 27.57
CA PRO A 4 -52.03 -63.49 27.01
C PRO A 4 -52.97 -62.27 26.70
N SER A 5 -52.44 -61.11 26.27
CA SER A 5 -53.13 -60.17 25.33
C SER A 5 -52.19 -59.00 24.97
N GLY A 6 -51.75 -58.84 23.73
CA GLY A 6 -52.40 -58.01 22.70
C GLY A 6 -51.59 -56.70 22.57
N GLY A 7 -50.91 -56.36 21.47
CA GLY A 7 -51.35 -56.31 20.09
C GLY A 7 -51.67 -54.86 19.73
N ASN A 8 -50.75 -54.14 19.08
CA ASN A 8 -51.15 -53.07 18.16
C ASN A 8 -49.99 -52.66 17.21
N CYS A 9 -50.05 -53.18 15.98
CA CYS A 9 -49.34 -52.64 14.84
C CYS A 9 -50.27 -51.65 14.14
N SER A 10 -49.95 -50.35 14.18
CA SER A 10 -50.60 -49.35 13.32
C SER A 10 -49.58 -48.81 12.32
N HIS A 11 -49.61 -49.39 11.12
CA HIS A 11 -49.00 -48.82 9.92
C HIS A 11 -49.82 -47.60 9.49
N GLY A 12 -49.35 -46.41 9.83
CA GLY A 12 -49.85 -45.15 9.25
C GLY A 12 -49.30 -44.99 7.83
N ALA A 13 -50.17 -45.03 6.83
CA ALA A 13 -49.84 -44.68 5.46
C ALA A 13 -49.44 -43.19 5.38
N PRO A 14 -48.39 -42.83 4.63
CA PRO A 14 -48.00 -41.43 4.45
C PRO A 14 -49.07 -40.67 3.66
N SER A 15 -49.67 -39.67 4.30
CA SER A 15 -50.62 -38.73 3.69
C SER A 15 -49.95 -37.96 2.54
N ALA A 16 -50.54 -38.06 1.35
CA ALA A 16 -50.10 -37.39 0.13
C ALA A 16 -50.08 -35.84 0.23
N ALA A 17 -50.70 -35.27 1.27
CA ALA A 17 -50.70 -33.83 1.52
C ALA A 17 -49.31 -33.29 1.93
N HIS A 18 -48.46 -34.10 2.55
CA HIS A 18 -47.12 -33.67 2.94
C HIS A 18 -46.12 -33.59 1.78
N THR A 19 -46.38 -34.30 0.68
CA THR A 19 -45.48 -34.34 -0.49
C THR A 19 -45.61 -33.06 -1.34
N PHE A 20 -46.80 -32.46 -1.40
CA PHE A 20 -47.05 -31.25 -2.19
C PHE A 20 -46.59 -29.96 -1.49
N ALA A 21 -46.67 -29.91 -0.16
CA ALA A 21 -46.14 -28.78 0.63
C ALA A 21 -44.59 -28.73 0.63
N ARG A 22 -43.93 -29.88 0.43
CA ARG A 22 -42.47 -29.97 0.36
C ARG A 22 -41.90 -29.47 -0.96
N SER A 23 -42.62 -29.65 -2.08
CA SER A 23 -42.19 -29.18 -3.40
C SER A 23 -42.39 -27.67 -3.62
N ALA A 24 -43.42 -27.07 -2.99
CA ALA A 24 -43.62 -25.62 -3.02
C ALA A 24 -42.55 -24.86 -2.20
N ASN A 25 -42.17 -25.37 -1.02
CA ASN A 25 -41.08 -24.80 -0.22
C ASN A 25 -39.70 -24.98 -0.87
N LEU A 26 -39.48 -26.06 -1.63
CA LEU A 26 -38.22 -26.25 -2.34
C LEU A 26 -38.02 -25.26 -3.49
N ARG A 27 -39.10 -24.78 -4.12
CA ARG A 27 -39.03 -23.79 -5.21
C ARG A 27 -38.87 -22.35 -4.73
N LEU A 28 -39.37 -22.01 -3.55
CA LEU A 28 -39.14 -20.69 -2.95
C LEU A 28 -37.69 -20.49 -2.45
N ASN A 29 -36.99 -21.57 -2.09
CA ASN A 29 -35.60 -21.50 -1.63
C ASN A 29 -34.55 -21.39 -2.76
N VAL A 30 -34.94 -21.43 -4.04
CA VAL A 30 -34.00 -21.43 -5.17
C VAL A 30 -33.78 -20.04 -5.77
N GLU A 31 -34.65 -19.05 -5.48
CA GLU A 31 -34.54 -17.72 -6.09
C GLU A 31 -33.93 -16.63 -5.18
N GLU A 32 -33.72 -16.89 -3.89
CA GLU A 32 -33.19 -15.90 -2.94
C GLU A 32 -31.69 -16.06 -2.63
N HIS A 33 -30.86 -16.46 -3.61
CA HIS A 33 -29.41 -16.58 -3.42
C HIS A 33 -28.62 -16.03 -4.61
N ARG A 34 -28.76 -14.72 -4.91
CA ARG A 34 -27.76 -13.97 -5.70
C ARG A 34 -27.15 -12.73 -5.00
N PRO A 35 -26.56 -12.86 -3.79
CA PRO A 35 -25.61 -11.86 -3.28
C PRO A 35 -24.13 -12.25 -3.46
N ALA A 36 -23.78 -13.49 -3.82
CA ALA A 36 -22.38 -13.96 -3.77
C ALA A 36 -21.45 -13.36 -4.86
N ARG A 37 -21.96 -13.05 -6.06
CA ARG A 37 -21.11 -12.61 -7.20
C ARG A 37 -20.57 -11.19 -7.05
N ARG A 38 -21.28 -10.32 -6.33
CA ARG A 38 -20.85 -8.93 -6.12
C ARG A 38 -19.72 -8.86 -5.09
N GLY A 39 -19.84 -9.64 -4.00
CA GLY A 39 -18.79 -9.77 -3.00
C GLY A 39 -17.47 -10.29 -3.56
N THR A 40 -17.50 -11.30 -4.45
CA THR A 40 -16.26 -11.87 -5.02
C THR A 40 -15.50 -10.90 -5.91
N VAL A 41 -16.19 -10.06 -6.69
CA VAL A 41 -15.55 -9.06 -7.56
C VAL A 41 -14.95 -7.92 -6.73
N GLU A 42 -15.68 -7.40 -5.75
CA GLU A 42 -15.21 -6.32 -4.86
C GLU A 42 -14.00 -6.76 -4.02
N GLU A 43 -14.01 -8.00 -3.53
CA GLU A 43 -12.89 -8.62 -2.82
C GLU A 43 -11.68 -8.80 -3.75
N THR A 44 -11.89 -9.29 -4.97
CA THR A 44 -10.81 -9.45 -5.97
C THR A 44 -10.17 -8.10 -6.31
N LEU A 45 -10.98 -7.06 -6.54
CA LEU A 45 -10.49 -5.71 -6.83
C LEU A 45 -9.69 -5.14 -5.67
N ARG A 46 -10.12 -5.38 -4.43
CA ARG A 46 -9.35 -4.98 -3.24
C ARG A 46 -8.02 -5.70 -3.14
N ILE A 47 -7.98 -7.02 -3.35
CA ILE A 47 -6.72 -7.78 -3.33
C ILE A 47 -5.76 -7.23 -4.38
N ILE A 48 -6.24 -6.96 -5.59
CA ILE A 48 -5.45 -6.33 -6.65
C ILE A 48 -4.96 -4.95 -6.21
N ALA A 49 -5.82 -4.12 -5.63
CA ALA A 49 -5.43 -2.79 -5.16
C ALA A 49 -4.36 -2.86 -4.05
N ILE A 50 -4.49 -3.78 -3.08
CA ILE A 50 -3.46 -4.01 -2.06
C ILE A 50 -2.14 -4.40 -2.72
N TRP A 51 -2.15 -5.35 -3.64
CA TRP A 51 -0.97 -5.79 -4.37
C TRP A 51 -0.31 -4.66 -5.16
N VAL A 52 -1.10 -3.88 -5.92
CA VAL A 52 -0.61 -2.74 -6.70
C VAL A 52 -0.04 -1.66 -5.77
N HIS A 53 -0.66 -1.41 -4.62
CA HIS A 53 -0.15 -0.46 -3.64
C HIS A 53 1.20 -0.92 -3.06
N ILE A 54 1.34 -2.19 -2.69
CA ILE A 54 2.61 -2.77 -2.19
C ILE A 54 3.68 -2.73 -3.28
N LEU A 55 3.35 -3.09 -4.52
CA LEU A 55 4.27 -3.00 -5.65
C LEU A 55 4.73 -1.55 -5.88
N GLY A 56 3.81 -0.59 -5.81
CA GLY A 56 4.14 0.83 -5.89
C GLY A 56 5.11 1.27 -4.80
N ILE A 57 4.89 0.85 -3.54
CA ILE A 57 5.81 1.09 -2.42
C ILE A 57 7.19 0.47 -2.72
N ALA A 58 7.24 -0.77 -3.20
CA ALA A 58 8.50 -1.44 -3.52
C ALA A 58 9.28 -0.71 -4.64
N LEU A 59 8.58 -0.24 -5.68
CA LEU A 59 9.18 0.53 -6.78
C LEU A 59 9.66 1.92 -6.36
N PHE A 60 8.99 2.54 -5.38
CA PHE A 60 9.37 3.85 -4.86
C PHE A 60 10.52 3.76 -3.85
N VAL A 61 10.41 2.86 -2.87
CA VAL A 61 11.34 2.74 -1.74
C VAL A 61 12.57 1.88 -2.09
N GLY A 62 12.40 0.84 -2.91
CA GLY A 62 13.46 -0.09 -3.29
C GLY A 62 14.70 0.60 -3.88
N PRO A 63 14.56 1.51 -4.87
CA PRO A 63 15.70 2.23 -5.41
C PRO A 63 16.43 3.10 -4.39
N GLN A 64 15.73 3.69 -3.41
CA GLN A 64 16.37 4.48 -2.36
C GLN A 64 17.26 3.60 -1.47
N PHE A 65 16.76 2.42 -1.09
CA PHE A 65 17.56 1.43 -0.37
C PHE A 65 18.77 0.96 -1.17
N PHE A 66 18.56 0.59 -2.44
CA PHE A 66 19.66 0.16 -3.30
C PHE A 66 20.72 1.27 -3.42
N LEU A 67 20.30 2.52 -3.65
CA LEU A 67 21.23 3.62 -3.81
C LEU A 67 22.03 3.89 -2.53
N ALA A 68 21.35 3.92 -1.38
CA ALA A 68 21.97 4.21 -0.09
C ALA A 68 22.95 3.11 0.36
N PHE A 69 22.56 1.84 0.23
CA PHE A 69 23.29 0.72 0.85
C PHE A 69 24.14 -0.10 -0.12
N ALA A 70 23.82 -0.12 -1.42
CA ALA A 70 24.58 -0.89 -2.40
C ALA A 70 25.40 0.00 -3.34
N TRP A 71 24.75 0.96 -4.01
CA TRP A 71 25.42 1.79 -5.01
C TRP A 71 26.47 2.72 -4.42
N VAL A 72 26.13 3.49 -3.37
CA VAL A 72 27.06 4.47 -2.78
C VAL A 72 28.36 3.80 -2.30
N PRO A 73 28.34 2.67 -1.59
CA PRO A 73 29.56 1.94 -1.24
C PRO A 73 30.32 1.42 -2.47
N ALA A 74 29.64 0.82 -3.45
CA ALA A 74 30.28 0.28 -4.65
C ALA A 74 30.96 1.38 -5.48
N ALA A 75 30.31 2.54 -5.63
CA ALA A 75 30.81 3.67 -6.40
C ALA A 75 32.08 4.28 -5.79
N ARG A 76 32.36 4.09 -4.49
CA ARG A 76 33.61 4.56 -3.87
C ARG A 76 34.84 3.86 -4.41
N GLY A 77 34.71 2.62 -4.92
CA GLY A 77 35.80 1.87 -5.53
C GLY A 77 36.20 2.30 -6.94
N ILE A 78 35.41 3.17 -7.59
CA ILE A 78 35.69 3.65 -8.94
C ILE A 78 36.64 4.85 -8.85
N ALA A 79 37.88 4.67 -9.33
CA ALA A 79 38.93 5.70 -9.30
C ALA A 79 38.63 6.87 -10.25
N ASP A 80 38.16 6.58 -11.46
CA ASP A 80 37.83 7.61 -12.44
C ASP A 80 36.53 8.34 -12.05
N GLN A 81 36.67 9.65 -11.81
CA GLN A 81 35.56 10.52 -11.41
C GLN A 81 34.51 10.67 -12.50
N ARG A 82 34.92 10.72 -13.77
CA ARG A 82 34.00 10.91 -14.90
C ARG A 82 33.13 9.68 -15.09
N THR A 83 33.73 8.49 -15.17
CA THR A 83 33.01 7.21 -15.23
C THR A 83 32.05 7.06 -14.05
N ARG A 84 32.48 7.40 -12.83
CA ARG A 84 31.62 7.34 -11.63
C ARG A 84 30.40 8.25 -11.74
N LEU A 85 30.58 9.47 -12.24
CA LEU A 85 29.49 10.43 -12.42
C LEU A 85 28.50 9.96 -13.50
N GLU A 86 29.00 9.50 -14.64
CA GLU A 86 28.18 9.00 -15.75
C GLU A 86 27.31 7.80 -15.33
N LEU A 87 27.91 6.83 -14.64
CA LEU A 87 27.17 5.67 -14.11
C LEU A 87 26.12 6.09 -13.08
N THR A 88 26.48 7.00 -12.17
CA THR A 88 25.55 7.52 -11.15
C THR A 88 24.36 8.20 -11.83
N ARG A 89 24.59 9.04 -12.86
CA ARG A 89 23.53 9.72 -13.62
C ARG A 89 22.60 8.72 -14.31
N LYS A 90 23.17 7.69 -14.96
CA LYS A 90 22.39 6.66 -15.67
C LYS A 90 21.51 5.86 -14.71
N ILE A 91 22.06 5.43 -13.58
CA ILE A 91 21.34 4.63 -12.57
C ILE A 91 20.26 5.47 -11.90
N THR A 92 20.60 6.66 -11.42
CA THR A 92 19.65 7.55 -10.73
C THR A 92 18.52 8.00 -11.65
N SER A 93 18.77 8.23 -12.94
CA SER A 93 17.71 8.54 -13.92
C SER A 93 16.72 7.38 -14.10
N ARG A 94 17.22 6.15 -14.27
CA ARG A 94 16.36 4.95 -14.43
C ARG A 94 15.52 4.69 -13.19
N PHE A 95 16.14 4.81 -12.01
CA PHE A 95 15.44 4.67 -10.74
C PHE A 95 14.51 5.83 -10.44
N GLY A 96 14.80 7.04 -10.88
CA GLY A 96 13.89 8.17 -10.80
C GLY A 96 12.58 7.89 -11.54
N TRP A 97 12.66 7.31 -12.74
CA TRP A 97 11.46 6.93 -13.50
C TRP A 97 10.68 5.79 -12.83
N LEU A 98 11.37 4.75 -12.34
CA LEU A 98 10.73 3.66 -11.59
C LEU A 98 10.06 4.15 -10.30
N GLY A 99 10.72 5.06 -9.57
CA GLY A 99 10.16 5.66 -8.37
C GLY A 99 8.94 6.53 -8.68
N GLY A 100 8.98 7.32 -9.76
CA GLY A 100 7.84 8.08 -10.24
C GLY A 100 6.65 7.21 -10.61
N ALA A 101 6.88 6.11 -11.33
CA ALA A 101 5.84 5.11 -11.63
C ALA A 101 5.29 4.49 -10.34
N GLY A 102 6.16 4.18 -9.37
CA GLY A 102 5.77 3.70 -8.05
C GLY A 102 4.81 4.65 -7.32
N ILE A 103 5.12 5.95 -7.29
CA ILE A 103 4.23 6.97 -6.70
C ILE A 103 2.84 6.95 -7.34
N VAL A 104 2.77 6.90 -8.68
CA VAL A 104 1.49 6.86 -9.40
C VAL A 104 0.67 5.63 -8.99
N LEU A 105 1.29 4.45 -8.92
CA LEU A 105 0.62 3.22 -8.47
C LEU A 105 0.14 3.32 -7.01
N ILE A 106 0.97 3.86 -6.12
CA ILE A 106 0.61 4.07 -4.70
C ILE A 106 -0.63 4.97 -4.59
N ILE A 107 -0.67 6.08 -5.33
CA ILE A 107 -1.77 7.05 -5.28
C ILE A 107 -3.06 6.42 -5.81
N ILE A 108 -3.02 5.78 -6.98
CA ILE A 108 -4.22 5.18 -7.59
C ILE A 108 -4.79 4.07 -6.69
N ALA A 109 -3.95 3.11 -6.29
CA ALA A 109 -4.38 2.01 -5.46
C ALA A 109 -4.76 2.47 -4.04
N GLY A 110 -4.00 3.41 -3.47
CA GLY A 110 -4.28 3.98 -2.16
C GLY A 110 -5.60 4.73 -2.11
N SER A 111 -5.94 5.46 -3.18
CA SER A 111 -7.22 6.16 -3.33
C SER A 111 -8.39 5.19 -3.36
N TYR A 112 -8.28 4.06 -4.08
CA TYR A 112 -9.30 3.02 -4.06
C TYR A 112 -9.46 2.39 -2.67
N LEU A 113 -8.34 2.06 -2.00
CA LEU A 113 -8.35 1.43 -0.68
C LEU A 113 -9.00 2.32 0.38
N ILE A 114 -8.73 3.63 0.35
CA ILE A 114 -9.39 4.56 1.25
C ILE A 114 -10.83 4.86 0.83
N ALA A 115 -11.18 4.88 -0.45
CA ALA A 115 -12.57 5.13 -0.85
C ALA A 115 -13.53 4.01 -0.38
N THR A 116 -13.02 2.79 -0.28
CA THR A 116 -13.81 1.58 0.01
C THR A 116 -13.58 1.04 1.43
N TRP A 117 -12.90 1.78 2.30
CA TRP A 117 -12.49 1.29 3.62
C TRP A 117 -13.68 0.92 4.52
N ARG A 118 -14.72 1.77 4.54
CA ARG A 118 -15.89 1.61 5.41
C ARG A 118 -16.65 0.33 5.10
N ASP A 119 -16.98 0.11 3.83
CA ASP A 119 -17.68 -1.08 3.35
C ASP A 119 -16.94 -2.36 3.73
N TYR A 120 -15.61 -2.37 3.57
CA TYR A 120 -14.80 -3.55 3.83
C TYR A 120 -14.69 -3.91 5.31
N TYR A 121 -14.58 -2.91 6.17
CA TYR A 121 -14.57 -3.14 7.61
C TYR A 121 -15.97 -3.21 8.22
N SER A 122 -17.02 -3.11 7.39
CA SER A 122 -18.43 -3.07 7.82
C SER A 122 -18.66 -2.04 8.94
N TYR A 123 -17.99 -0.88 8.82
CA TYR A 123 -18.01 0.14 9.85
C TYR A 123 -19.24 1.05 9.68
N PRO A 124 -19.93 1.46 10.76
CA PRO A 124 -21.15 2.27 10.66
C PRO A 124 -20.95 3.61 9.92
N ASP A 125 -21.99 4.07 9.23
CA ASP A 125 -21.99 5.33 8.46
C ASP A 125 -22.08 6.58 9.34
N ASP A 126 -22.63 6.44 10.56
CA ASP A 126 -22.83 7.52 11.53
C ASP A 126 -21.54 7.94 12.25
N ALA A 127 -20.55 7.05 12.30
CA ALA A 127 -19.25 7.35 12.89
C ALA A 127 -18.38 8.18 11.92
N GLY A 128 -17.92 9.34 12.40
CA GLY A 128 -17.02 10.23 11.68
C GLY A 128 -15.66 9.59 11.42
N PHE A 129 -14.99 10.03 10.35
CA PHE A 129 -13.69 9.47 9.97
C PHE A 129 -12.63 9.62 11.07
N THR A 130 -12.65 10.76 11.78
CA THR A 130 -11.72 11.09 12.86
C THR A 130 -12.16 10.58 14.23
N ASP A 131 -13.34 9.98 14.34
CA ASP A 131 -13.86 9.44 15.61
C ASP A 131 -13.15 8.13 15.99
N ILE A 132 -12.41 7.55 15.03
CA ILE A 132 -11.56 6.39 15.22
C ILE A 132 -10.10 6.70 14.87
N ARG A 133 -9.20 5.95 15.50
CA ARG A 133 -7.75 6.07 15.26
C ARG A 133 -7.39 5.86 13.80
N TYR A 134 -8.15 5.05 13.06
CA TYR A 134 -7.95 4.81 11.62
C TYR A 134 -7.86 6.11 10.84
N GLY A 135 -8.82 7.03 11.00
CA GLY A 135 -8.81 8.28 10.26
C GLY A 135 -7.71 9.24 10.70
N VAL A 136 -7.41 9.28 12.00
CA VAL A 136 -6.29 10.10 12.53
C VAL A 136 -4.95 9.61 11.96
N ILE A 137 -4.69 8.30 12.00
CA ILE A 137 -3.46 7.72 11.44
C ILE A 137 -3.39 7.97 9.94
N PHE A 138 -4.52 7.88 9.22
CA PHE A 138 -4.57 8.18 7.79
C PHE A 138 -4.25 9.65 7.50
N ILE A 139 -4.79 10.59 8.25
CA ILE A 139 -4.49 12.03 8.09
C ILE A 139 -2.99 12.27 8.31
N VAL A 140 -2.43 11.74 9.40
CA VAL A 140 -0.98 11.84 9.68
C VAL A 140 -0.17 11.25 8.53
N LYS A 141 -0.55 10.07 8.02
CA LYS A 141 0.07 9.45 6.84
C LYS A 141 0.01 10.35 5.62
N MET A 142 -1.11 11.01 5.35
CA MET A 142 -1.24 11.92 4.21
C MET A 142 -0.43 13.20 4.39
N THR A 143 -0.32 13.74 5.60
CA THR A 143 0.59 14.86 5.89
C THR A 143 2.04 14.47 5.64
N VAL A 144 2.48 13.31 6.15
CA VAL A 144 3.84 12.80 5.92
C VAL A 144 4.09 12.55 4.42
N LEU A 145 3.11 12.01 3.68
CA LEU A 145 3.18 11.83 2.22
C LEU A 145 3.42 13.16 1.50
N ILE A 146 2.66 14.20 1.83
CA ILE A 146 2.80 15.52 1.21
C ILE A 146 4.19 16.11 1.49
N VAL A 147 4.66 16.04 2.75
CA VAL A 147 6.01 16.49 3.12
C VAL A 147 7.08 15.72 2.36
N MET A 148 6.93 14.40 2.26
CA MET A 148 7.85 13.54 1.50
C MET A 148 7.87 13.89 0.02
N LEU A 149 6.71 14.14 -0.61
CA LEU A 149 6.63 14.57 -2.00
C LEU A 149 7.28 15.94 -2.21
N ALA A 150 7.11 16.87 -1.27
CA ALA A 150 7.80 18.17 -1.31
C ALA A 150 9.33 18.01 -1.21
N VAL A 151 9.82 17.13 -0.34
CA VAL A 151 11.25 16.79 -0.22
C VAL A 151 11.78 16.16 -1.50
N VAL A 152 11.04 15.22 -2.11
CA VAL A 152 11.40 14.58 -3.38
C VAL A 152 11.44 15.61 -4.51
N ALA A 153 10.43 16.47 -4.61
CA ALA A 153 10.40 17.55 -5.60
C ALA A 153 11.58 18.52 -5.40
N ALA A 154 11.85 18.94 -4.16
CA ALA A 154 12.99 19.77 -3.82
C ALA A 154 14.32 19.12 -4.25
N HIS A 155 14.44 17.82 -4.01
CA HIS A 155 15.62 17.04 -4.38
C HIS A 155 15.82 16.97 -5.90
N ILE A 156 14.76 16.69 -6.66
CA ILE A 156 14.82 16.51 -8.12
C ILE A 156 15.03 17.84 -8.84
N PHE A 157 14.28 18.88 -8.47
CA PHE A 157 14.26 20.13 -9.25
C PHE A 157 15.34 21.12 -8.83
N PHE A 158 15.77 21.12 -7.56
CA PHE A 158 16.70 22.12 -7.06
C PHE A 158 18.08 21.53 -6.75
N VAL A 159 18.13 20.42 -6.01
CA VAL A 159 19.41 19.89 -5.52
C VAL A 159 20.14 19.03 -6.55
N GLY A 160 19.42 18.23 -7.33
CA GLY A 160 20.00 17.42 -8.41
C GLY A 160 20.77 18.25 -9.44
N PRO A 161 20.13 19.24 -10.12
CA PRO A 161 20.80 20.10 -11.08
C PRO A 161 21.97 20.86 -10.47
N ARG A 162 21.80 21.38 -9.24
CA ARG A 162 22.86 22.11 -8.55
C ARG A 162 24.08 21.24 -8.29
N LEU A 163 23.91 20.00 -7.83
CA LEU A 163 25.02 19.07 -7.59
C LEU A 163 25.82 18.78 -8.87
N VAL A 164 25.13 18.56 -9.99
CA VAL A 164 25.77 18.31 -11.29
C VAL A 164 26.55 19.54 -11.74
N SER A 165 25.94 20.73 -11.70
CA SER A 165 26.62 21.98 -12.07
C SER A 165 27.87 22.25 -11.22
N THR A 166 27.80 22.06 -9.90
CA THR A 166 28.96 22.26 -9.00
C THR A 166 30.05 21.22 -9.24
N MET A 167 29.70 20.00 -9.67
CA MET A 167 30.69 18.99 -10.05
C MET A 167 31.39 19.36 -11.35
N GLU A 168 30.66 19.85 -12.35
CA GLU A 168 31.22 20.31 -13.63
C GLU A 168 32.14 21.51 -13.40
N ASP A 169 31.68 22.53 -12.67
CA ASP A 169 32.48 23.71 -12.33
C ASP A 169 33.75 23.36 -11.54
N HIS A 170 33.71 22.34 -10.67
CA HIS A 170 34.88 21.90 -9.93
C HIS A 170 35.91 21.21 -10.84
N LEU A 171 35.47 20.40 -11.82
CA LEU A 171 36.35 19.79 -12.82
C LEU A 171 37.02 20.84 -13.73
N GLU A 172 36.35 21.97 -13.93
CA GLU A 172 36.84 23.09 -14.73
C GLU A 172 37.62 24.14 -13.90
N GLY A 173 37.81 23.90 -12.61
CA GLY A 173 38.55 24.78 -11.70
C GLY A 173 37.82 26.06 -11.30
N ARG A 174 36.51 26.17 -11.58
CA ARG A 174 35.67 27.34 -11.27
C ARG A 174 35.01 27.28 -9.89
N ALA A 175 34.92 26.10 -9.28
CA ALA A 175 34.30 25.90 -7.97
C ALA A 175 35.28 25.34 -6.93
N THR A 176 35.13 25.80 -5.68
CA THR A 176 35.97 25.36 -4.57
C THR A 176 35.55 23.99 -4.03
N ASP A 177 36.47 23.30 -3.35
CA ASP A 177 36.17 22.06 -2.61
C ASP A 177 35.05 22.25 -1.57
N ALA A 178 34.96 23.44 -0.99
CA ALA A 178 33.94 23.78 0.00
C ALA A 178 32.54 23.79 -0.62
N ASP A 179 32.39 24.33 -1.83
CA ASP A 179 31.11 24.37 -2.55
C ASP A 179 30.64 22.98 -2.94
N LEU A 180 31.56 22.15 -3.45
CA LEU A 180 31.28 20.76 -3.77
C LEU A 180 30.89 19.95 -2.53
N ARG A 181 31.57 20.15 -1.41
CA ARG A 181 31.24 19.50 -0.13
C ARG A 181 29.84 19.90 0.34
N ARG A 182 29.48 21.18 0.29
CA ARG A 182 28.14 21.67 0.67
C ARG A 182 27.05 21.06 -0.19
N ALA A 183 27.22 21.04 -1.51
CA ALA A 183 26.26 20.45 -2.44
C ALA A 183 26.06 18.94 -2.16
N ARG A 184 27.13 18.20 -1.91
CA ARG A 184 27.07 16.78 -1.54
C ARG A 184 26.34 16.56 -0.22
N VAL A 185 26.64 17.35 0.82
CA VAL A 185 25.99 17.22 2.13
C VAL A 185 24.49 17.51 2.02
N LEU A 186 24.09 18.56 1.30
CA LEU A 186 22.68 18.86 1.07
C LEU A 186 21.96 17.73 0.33
N SER A 187 22.58 17.19 -0.72
CA SER A 187 22.05 16.04 -1.45
C SER A 187 21.89 14.83 -0.55
N MET A 188 22.91 14.49 0.24
CA MET A 188 22.84 13.37 1.19
C MET A 188 21.76 13.58 2.23
N ALA A 189 21.64 14.77 2.82
CA ALA A 189 20.64 15.08 3.82
C ALA A 189 19.21 14.89 3.29
N LEU A 190 18.92 15.40 2.08
CA LEU A 190 17.61 15.21 1.45
C LEU A 190 17.33 13.75 1.11
N SER A 191 18.32 13.00 0.61
CA SER A 191 18.15 11.57 0.32
C SER A 191 17.85 10.76 1.58
N HIS A 192 18.57 11.01 2.68
CA HIS A 192 18.31 10.33 3.96
C HIS A 192 16.97 10.74 4.56
N THR A 193 16.61 12.03 4.49
CA THR A 193 15.31 12.52 4.96
C THR A 193 14.17 11.87 4.18
N GLY A 194 14.29 11.78 2.85
CA GLY A 194 13.31 11.10 2.00
C GLY A 194 13.15 9.62 2.36
N LEU A 195 14.27 8.90 2.57
CA LEU A 195 14.24 7.51 2.99
C LEU A 195 13.59 7.33 4.37
N LEU A 196 13.93 8.19 5.33
CA LEU A 196 13.34 8.15 6.68
C LEU A 196 11.84 8.41 6.65
N LEU A 197 11.38 9.40 5.87
CA LEU A 197 9.96 9.67 5.67
C LEU A 197 9.23 8.48 5.02
N ALA A 198 9.86 7.81 4.05
CA ALA A 198 9.32 6.60 3.45
C ALA A 198 9.17 5.46 4.47
N LEU A 199 10.13 5.29 5.38
CA LEU A 199 10.04 4.31 6.46
C LEU A 199 8.93 4.63 7.46
N VAL A 200 8.80 5.91 7.85
CA VAL A 200 7.68 6.37 8.69
C VAL A 200 6.34 6.07 8.00
N MET A 201 6.22 6.34 6.70
CA MET A 201 5.04 6.02 5.90
C MET A 201 4.70 4.52 5.90
N MET A 202 5.71 3.66 5.83
CA MET A 202 5.51 2.20 5.91
C MET A 202 4.99 1.79 7.29
N VAL A 203 5.56 2.34 8.37
CA VAL A 203 5.08 2.08 9.75
C VAL A 203 3.62 2.52 9.90
N LEU A 204 3.26 3.73 9.45
CA LEU A 204 1.88 4.21 9.46
C LEU A 204 0.95 3.33 8.62
N GLY A 205 1.43 2.79 7.50
CA GLY A 205 0.72 1.80 6.69
C GLY A 205 0.42 0.51 7.46
N VAL A 206 1.40 -0.02 8.19
CA VAL A 206 1.23 -1.21 9.04
C VAL A 206 0.25 -0.93 10.18
N MET A 207 0.35 0.25 10.82
CA MET A 207 -0.57 0.67 11.87
C MET A 207 -2.03 0.71 11.38
N LEU A 208 -2.28 1.24 10.17
CA LEU A 208 -3.61 1.22 9.55
C LEU A 208 -4.12 -0.19 9.30
N SER A 209 -3.25 -1.10 8.83
CA SER A 209 -3.61 -2.48 8.53
C SER A 209 -3.95 -3.31 9.78
N THR A 210 -3.51 -2.88 10.97
CA THR A 210 -3.70 -3.61 12.22
C THR A 210 -5.03 -3.25 12.87
N THR A 211 -6.09 -3.99 12.52
CA THR A 211 -7.48 -3.67 12.90
C THR A 211 -7.69 -3.46 14.40
N LYS A 212 -7.10 -4.31 15.26
CA LYS A 212 -7.20 -4.16 16.72
C LYS A 212 -6.69 -2.82 17.23
N PHE A 213 -5.68 -2.27 16.58
CA PHE A 213 -5.06 -1.00 16.98
C PHE A 213 -5.76 0.20 16.32
N SER A 214 -6.07 0.10 15.03
CA SER A 214 -6.62 1.20 14.24
C SER A 214 -8.10 1.48 14.50
N PHE A 215 -8.88 0.51 15.00
CA PHE A 215 -10.30 0.69 15.32
C PHE A 215 -10.58 0.90 16.81
N ALA A 216 -9.56 1.01 17.65
CA ALA A 216 -9.76 1.44 19.03
C ALA A 216 -10.24 2.90 19.07
N SER A 217 -11.14 3.23 20.00
CA SER A 217 -11.59 4.60 20.22
C SER A 217 -10.39 5.48 20.61
N THR A 218 -10.43 6.72 20.12
CA THR A 218 -9.46 7.78 20.47
C THR A 218 -9.64 8.25 21.90
#